data_AF-A0A5C3P793-F1
#
_entry.id   AF-A0A5C3P793-F1
#
_cell.length_a   1.000
_cell.length_b   1.000
_cell.length_c   1.000
_cell.angle_alpha   90.00
_cell.angle_beta   90.00
_cell.angle_gamma   90.00
#
_symmetry.space_group_name_H-M   'P 1'
#
loop_
_entity.id
_entity.type
_entity.pdbx_description
1 polymer ?
#
loop_
_entity_poly.entity_id
_entity_poly.type
_entity_poly.pdbx_seq_one_letter_code
_entity_poly.pdbx_strand_id
1 'polypeptide(L)'
;MSVVSMTDDHQDRMAMDYEMVIRLERLRVQEALNARDVAVDRLASACASVREKTSAVDNLREEKERLQDQLNVLGSKDRGEVDKENRSVTVETAGREDCVVPEPLKSIEDRFALLQVDDVGLGGWNGGMAFNLKIPSTYEFEAPQAAYTPTSDVLRDASNAAVNHPPPPQSPFDALSPPGLDTPDSPWTPFEGSRQVTLPTLNTSEKIEARYSVLASLPLPSGVPEDSLTPVLIPPPYTLHDFIGTTSGLLRYQLGNYRVFQQSTTTWCPDREEHGYYLAPLFKCSTNPRVTTAHRWAADDVDATLDIPTECFFNKDGKWYYAGIYKPFRLEDLCSQEWECLSTETSSALIKETLAARKNTSPQNIYETSQLYSAGALKVACIGLQCIGFNNTLYRGLLEHAALCTHTGKWRMPTGGYNSNISPSPGLGLASPAAGGTTWSGPGSPANPMLSPPQVQAANVGVGVIGRPPTSQPPTPTYRILQHGAHEFSANCGERLSGAT
;
A
#
# COMPACT_ATOMS: atom_id res chain seq x y z
N MET A 1 -35.07 -27.67 51.71
CA MET A 1 -34.92 -26.21 51.53
C MET A 1 -33.54 -25.96 50.91
N SER A 2 -33.47 -25.79 49.58
CA SER A 2 -32.34 -25.19 48.84
C SER A 2 -32.67 -25.23 47.34
N VAL A 3 -33.57 -24.36 46.89
CA VAL A 3 -33.96 -24.24 45.46
C VAL A 3 -33.93 -22.77 45.02
N VAL A 4 -33.09 -21.92 45.65
CA VAL A 4 -33.13 -20.46 45.50
C VAL A 4 -31.77 -19.88 45.07
N SER A 5 -30.98 -20.56 44.23
CA SER A 5 -29.63 -20.05 43.87
C SER A 5 -29.22 -20.23 42.40
N MET A 6 -30.15 -20.48 41.47
CA MET A 6 -29.81 -20.61 40.04
C MET A 6 -30.25 -19.43 39.18
N THR A 7 -31.08 -18.52 39.68
CA THR A 7 -31.53 -17.34 38.94
C THR A 7 -30.54 -16.17 39.01
N ASP A 8 -29.74 -16.09 40.07
CA ASP A 8 -28.85 -14.96 40.32
C ASP A 8 -27.61 -14.99 39.39
N ASP A 9 -27.04 -16.17 39.12
CA ASP A 9 -25.87 -16.33 38.24
C ASP A 9 -26.13 -15.90 36.78
N HIS A 10 -27.37 -16.03 36.30
CA HIS A 10 -27.72 -15.62 34.93
C HIS A 10 -27.83 -14.10 34.80
N GLN A 11 -28.35 -13.45 35.85
CA GLN A 11 -28.51 -11.99 35.87
C GLN A 11 -27.15 -11.29 35.92
N ASP A 12 -26.21 -11.82 36.71
CA ASP A 12 -24.84 -11.27 36.80
C ASP A 12 -24.08 -11.42 35.49
N ARG A 13 -24.24 -12.55 34.79
CA ARG A 13 -23.61 -12.76 33.48
C ARG A 13 -24.13 -11.78 32.42
N MET A 14 -25.44 -11.56 32.37
CA MET A 14 -26.04 -10.58 31.46
C MET A 14 -25.59 -9.14 31.79
N ALA A 15 -25.43 -8.82 33.07
CA ALA A 15 -24.92 -7.51 33.49
C ALA A 15 -23.47 -7.28 33.04
N MET A 16 -22.59 -8.28 33.16
CA MET A 16 -21.21 -8.21 32.68
C MET A 16 -21.12 -8.05 31.16
N ASP A 17 -21.91 -8.82 30.40
CA ASP A 17 -21.96 -8.72 28.95
C ASP A 17 -22.42 -7.31 28.51
N TYR A 18 -23.43 -6.74 29.20
CA TYR A 18 -23.91 -5.39 28.92
C TYR A 18 -22.89 -4.30 29.27
N GLU A 19 -22.19 -4.44 30.39
CA GLU A 19 -21.11 -3.52 30.78
C GLU A 19 -19.96 -3.53 29.76
N MET A 20 -19.59 -4.72 29.27
CA MET A 20 -18.58 -4.87 28.22
C MET A 20 -19.00 -4.20 26.91
N VAL A 21 -20.26 -4.38 26.49
CA VAL A 21 -20.82 -3.72 25.29
C VAL A 21 -20.79 -2.20 25.44
N ILE A 22 -21.19 -1.66 26.60
CA ILE A 22 -21.12 -0.21 26.87
C ILE A 22 -19.67 0.29 26.76
N ARG A 23 -18.70 -0.46 27.30
CA ARG A 23 -17.29 -0.08 27.25
C ARG A 23 -16.74 -0.06 25.83
N LEU A 24 -17.07 -1.06 25.01
CA LEU A 24 -16.70 -1.09 23.59
C LEU A 24 -17.32 0.07 22.82
N GLU A 25 -18.59 0.37 23.08
CA GLU A 25 -19.26 1.47 22.38
C GLU A 25 -18.69 2.84 22.75
N ARG A 26 -18.31 3.05 24.02
CA ARG A 26 -17.58 4.25 24.45
C ARG A 26 -16.23 4.40 23.74
N LEU A 27 -15.51 3.29 23.53
CA LEU A 27 -14.23 3.30 22.83
C LEU A 27 -14.41 3.67 21.36
N ARG A 28 -15.42 3.12 20.68
CA ARG A 28 -15.77 3.48 19.30
C ARG A 28 -16.18 4.95 19.15
N VAL A 29 -16.98 5.47 20.08
CA VAL A 29 -17.35 6.91 20.09
C VAL A 29 -16.11 7.78 20.25
N GLN A 30 -15.17 7.40 21.13
CA GLN A 30 -13.93 8.15 21.31
C GLN A 30 -13.07 8.14 20.05
N GLU A 31 -12.94 6.99 19.38
CA GLU A 31 -12.23 6.89 18.10
C GLU A 31 -12.88 7.76 17.02
N ALA A 32 -14.21 7.77 16.94
CA ALA A 32 -14.95 8.60 15.98
C ALA A 32 -14.75 10.10 16.25
N LEU A 33 -14.73 10.52 17.52
CA LEU A 33 -14.45 11.92 17.90
C LEU A 33 -13.01 12.32 17.54
N ASN A 34 -12.03 11.47 17.85
CA ASN A 34 -10.63 11.72 17.49
C ASN A 34 -10.46 11.83 15.96
N ALA A 35 -11.11 10.96 15.19
CA ALA A 35 -11.08 11.00 13.73
C ALA A 35 -11.71 12.29 13.17
N ARG A 36 -12.83 12.74 13.76
CA ARG A 36 -13.48 14.01 13.41
C ARG A 36 -12.54 15.18 13.65
N ASP A 37 -11.89 15.23 14.82
CA ASP A 37 -11.04 16.36 15.19
C ASP A 37 -9.82 16.47 14.25
N VAL A 38 -9.20 15.33 13.88
CA VAL A 38 -8.15 15.28 12.85
C VAL A 38 -8.64 15.77 11.48
N ALA A 39 -9.86 15.41 11.09
CA ALA A 39 -10.44 15.87 9.82
C ALA A 39 -10.71 17.38 9.83
N VAL A 40 -11.19 17.93 10.95
CA VAL A 40 -11.40 19.37 11.15
C VAL A 40 -10.07 20.13 11.10
N ASP A 41 -9.02 19.63 11.73
CA ASP A 41 -7.68 20.23 11.70
C ASP A 41 -7.10 20.27 10.29
N ARG A 42 -7.26 19.18 9.52
CA ARG A 42 -6.85 19.14 8.12
C ARG A 42 -7.63 20.12 7.26
N LEU A 43 -8.96 20.22 7.46
CA LEU A 43 -9.79 21.18 6.75
C LEU A 43 -9.40 22.63 7.09
N ALA A 44 -9.14 22.93 8.37
CA ALA A 44 -8.70 24.25 8.81
C ALA A 44 -7.36 24.63 8.17
N SER A 45 -6.41 23.68 8.10
CA SER A 45 -5.11 23.86 7.45
C SER A 45 -5.25 24.09 5.94
N ALA A 46 -6.13 23.35 5.27
CA ALA A 46 -6.44 23.55 3.86
C ALA A 46 -7.05 24.95 3.61
N CYS A 47 -8.02 25.37 4.43
CA CYS A 47 -8.62 26.70 4.35
C CYS A 47 -7.61 27.83 4.63
N ALA A 48 -6.65 27.62 5.52
CA ALA A 48 -5.55 28.57 5.74
C ALA A 48 -4.65 28.67 4.51
N SER A 49 -4.26 27.53 3.92
CA SER A 49 -3.43 27.49 2.71
C SER A 49 -4.12 28.13 1.50
N VAL A 50 -5.43 27.89 1.33
CA VAL A 50 -6.22 28.54 0.26
C VAL A 50 -6.24 30.06 0.43
N ARG A 51 -6.42 30.56 1.67
CA ARG A 51 -6.38 31.99 1.96
C ARG A 51 -5.01 32.60 1.65
N GLU A 52 -3.94 31.97 2.12
CA GLU A 52 -2.56 32.40 1.84
C GLU A 52 -2.28 32.47 0.33
N LYS A 53 -2.66 31.43 -0.42
CA LYS A 53 -2.50 31.41 -1.88
C LYS A 53 -3.37 32.46 -2.58
N THR A 54 -4.58 32.70 -2.09
CA THR A 54 -5.46 33.76 -2.62
C THR A 54 -4.80 35.14 -2.45
N SER A 55 -4.29 35.44 -1.24
CA SER A 55 -3.55 36.68 -0.99
C SER A 55 -2.28 36.80 -1.85
N ALA A 56 -1.56 35.69 -2.07
CA ALA A 56 -0.41 35.69 -2.96
C ALA A 56 -0.79 36.00 -4.42
N VAL A 57 -1.92 35.47 -4.90
CA VAL A 57 -2.45 35.77 -6.24
C VAL A 57 -2.87 37.24 -6.35
N ASP A 58 -3.51 37.80 -5.33
CA ASP A 58 -3.92 39.21 -5.32
C ASP A 58 -2.69 40.14 -5.37
N ASN A 59 -1.67 39.88 -4.54
CA ASN A 59 -0.41 40.62 -4.57
C ASN A 59 0.28 40.58 -5.94
N LEU A 60 0.30 39.40 -6.60
CA LEU A 60 0.87 39.24 -7.93
C LEU A 60 0.05 39.97 -9.02
N ARG A 61 -1.28 40.07 -8.86
CA ARG A 61 -2.15 40.83 -9.76
C ARG A 61 -1.88 42.33 -9.64
N GLU A 62 -1.75 42.86 -8.43
CA GLU A 62 -1.39 44.27 -8.18
C GLU A 62 0.00 44.61 -8.74
N GLU A 63 0.99 43.73 -8.54
CA GLU A 63 2.34 43.93 -9.08
C GLU A 63 2.33 43.95 -10.61
N LYS A 64 1.57 43.05 -11.24
CA LYS A 64 1.39 43.03 -12.69
C LYS A 64 0.78 44.34 -13.20
N GLU A 65 -0.30 44.82 -12.59
CA GLU A 65 -0.95 46.08 -12.98
C GLU A 65 0.03 47.27 -12.87
N ARG A 66 0.75 47.36 -11.75
CA ARG A 66 1.78 48.39 -11.54
C ARG A 66 2.88 48.36 -12.60
N LEU A 67 3.36 47.17 -12.97
CA LEU A 67 4.39 47.03 -14.01
C LEU A 67 3.84 47.37 -15.40
N GLN A 68 2.60 46.99 -15.68
CA GLN A 68 1.89 47.34 -16.91
C GLN A 68 1.79 48.87 -17.07
N ASP A 69 1.44 49.59 -16.00
CA ASP A 69 1.36 51.04 -15.98
C ASP A 69 2.72 51.71 -16.23
N GLN A 70 3.78 51.20 -15.60
CA GLN A 70 5.14 51.68 -15.84
C GLN A 70 5.56 51.51 -17.31
N LEU A 71 5.20 50.38 -17.93
CA LEU A 71 5.47 50.12 -19.34
C LEU A 71 4.71 51.10 -20.25
N ASN A 72 3.44 51.38 -19.95
CA ASN A 72 2.62 52.33 -20.71
C ASN A 72 3.18 53.76 -20.66
N VAL A 73 3.69 54.19 -19.51
CA VAL A 73 4.35 55.49 -19.34
C VAL A 73 5.65 55.57 -20.15
N LEU A 74 6.46 54.51 -20.15
CA LEU A 74 7.69 54.46 -20.95
C LEU A 74 7.41 54.42 -22.46
N GLY A 75 6.44 53.62 -22.90
CA GLY A 75 6.07 53.51 -24.31
C GLY A 75 5.47 54.79 -24.91
N SER A 76 4.87 55.64 -24.09
CA SER A 76 4.33 56.94 -24.54
C SER A 76 5.40 58.00 -24.73
N LYS A 77 6.55 57.88 -24.06
CA LYS A 77 7.64 58.87 -24.11
C LYS A 77 8.44 58.81 -25.41
N ASP A 78 8.46 57.65 -26.07
CA ASP A 78 9.28 57.42 -27.26
C ASP A 78 8.57 57.75 -28.60
N ARG A 79 7.27 58.11 -28.56
CA ARG A 79 6.49 58.48 -29.75
C ARG A 79 6.31 59.98 -29.98
N GLY A 80 6.88 60.82 -29.12
CA GLY A 80 6.57 62.26 -29.08
C GLY A 80 7.53 63.21 -29.81
N GLU A 81 8.70 62.77 -30.29
CA GLU A 81 9.76 63.71 -30.72
C GLU A 81 10.53 63.23 -31.97
N VAL A 82 9.81 62.77 -32.99
CA VAL A 82 10.38 62.61 -34.35
C VAL A 82 9.47 63.31 -35.34
N ASP A 83 9.38 64.64 -35.24
CA ASP A 83 8.99 65.45 -36.38
C ASP A 83 9.84 66.71 -36.44
N LYS A 84 10.61 66.79 -37.54
CA LYS A 84 11.37 67.92 -38.09
C LYS A 84 12.82 68.05 -37.63
N GLU A 85 13.74 67.37 -38.33
CA GLU A 85 14.50 68.01 -39.44
C GLU A 85 15.49 67.04 -40.11
N ASN A 86 15.45 67.02 -41.46
CA ASN A 86 16.60 67.01 -42.36
C ASN A 86 17.78 66.05 -42.08
N ARG A 87 17.93 65.03 -42.93
CA ARG A 87 18.79 65.07 -44.15
C ARG A 87 19.29 63.67 -44.52
N SER A 88 19.00 63.33 -45.77
CA SER A 88 19.45 62.14 -46.50
C SER A 88 20.93 61.79 -46.28
N VAL A 89 21.20 60.60 -45.72
CA VAL A 89 22.44 59.85 -45.96
C VAL A 89 22.08 58.36 -46.04
N THR A 90 22.24 57.82 -47.24
CA THR A 90 22.30 56.39 -47.56
C THR A 90 23.62 55.81 -47.07
N VAL A 91 23.61 54.88 -46.10
CA VAL A 91 24.70 53.91 -45.89
C VAL A 91 24.11 52.57 -45.43
N GLU A 92 24.76 51.53 -45.93
CA GLU A 92 24.44 50.12 -45.97
C GLU A 92 24.28 49.40 -44.63
N THR A 93 23.37 48.43 -44.68
CA THR A 93 23.36 47.11 -44.02
C THR A 93 24.60 46.71 -43.20
N ALA A 94 24.40 46.44 -41.91
CA ALA A 94 24.66 45.13 -41.26
C ALA A 94 24.60 45.28 -39.73
N GLY A 95 23.84 44.43 -39.05
CA GLY A 95 23.86 44.33 -37.58
C GLY A 95 22.47 44.24 -36.97
N ARG A 96 21.88 43.05 -37.05
CA ARG A 96 20.64 42.68 -36.37
C ARG A 96 20.92 42.55 -34.88
N GLU A 97 20.66 43.61 -34.13
CA GLU A 97 20.58 43.55 -32.67
C GLU A 97 19.14 43.22 -32.30
N ASP A 98 18.93 41.97 -31.90
CA ASP A 98 17.67 41.51 -31.32
C ASP A 98 17.39 42.35 -30.07
N CYS A 99 16.30 43.12 -30.08
CA CYS A 99 15.75 43.74 -28.87
C CYS A 99 15.51 42.65 -27.83
N VAL A 100 16.43 42.57 -26.87
CA VAL A 100 16.32 41.74 -25.68
C VAL A 100 15.06 42.21 -24.94
N VAL A 101 13.98 41.45 -25.10
CA VAL A 101 12.76 41.60 -24.31
C VAL A 101 13.19 41.54 -22.83
N PRO A 102 12.77 42.50 -21.98
CA PRO A 102 13.24 42.54 -20.61
C PRO A 102 12.85 41.26 -19.87
N GLU A 103 13.86 40.48 -19.48
CA GLU A 103 13.77 39.26 -18.64
C GLU A 103 12.75 39.27 -17.49
N PRO A 104 12.47 40.39 -16.77
CA PRO A 104 11.53 40.35 -15.65
C PRO A 104 10.09 39.93 -16.01
N LEU A 105 9.60 40.16 -17.23
CA LEU A 105 8.24 39.75 -17.60
C LEU A 105 8.11 38.24 -17.74
N LYS A 106 9.12 37.59 -18.32
CA LYS A 106 9.15 36.14 -18.50
C LYS A 106 9.24 35.42 -17.15
N SER A 107 10.01 35.99 -16.21
CA SER A 107 10.10 35.47 -14.84
C SER A 107 8.77 35.50 -14.08
N ILE A 108 7.92 36.51 -14.32
CA ILE A 108 6.60 36.60 -13.67
C ILE A 108 5.59 35.64 -14.33
N GLU A 109 5.63 35.47 -15.66
CA GLU A 109 4.81 34.47 -16.36
C GLU A 109 5.15 33.04 -15.91
N ASP A 110 6.43 32.73 -15.74
CA ASP A 110 6.88 31.42 -15.25
C ASP A 110 6.43 31.18 -13.79
N ARG A 111 6.41 32.22 -12.93
CA ARG A 111 5.86 32.12 -11.57
C ARG A 111 4.34 31.96 -11.55
N PHE A 112 3.62 32.56 -12.50
CA PHE A 112 2.18 32.33 -12.68
C PHE A 112 1.89 30.92 -13.19
N ALA A 113 2.71 30.38 -14.09
CA ALA A 113 2.59 29.02 -14.60
C ALA A 113 2.84 27.97 -13.50
N LEU A 114 3.74 28.26 -12.55
CA LEU A 114 3.98 27.41 -11.37
C LEU A 114 2.85 27.48 -10.32
N LEU A 115 2.09 28.57 -10.28
CA LEU A 115 0.97 28.78 -9.34
C LEU A 115 -0.39 28.38 -9.92
N GLN A 116 -0.51 28.28 -11.24
CA GLN A 116 -1.62 27.57 -11.86
C GLN A 116 -1.45 26.08 -11.57
N VAL A 117 -2.06 25.63 -10.47
CA VAL A 117 -2.47 24.23 -10.33
C VAL A 117 -3.25 23.93 -11.60
N ASP A 118 -2.83 22.92 -12.37
CA ASP A 118 -3.53 22.48 -13.57
C ASP A 118 -5.04 22.43 -13.28
N ASP A 119 -5.75 23.45 -13.76
CA ASP A 119 -7.20 23.48 -13.77
C ASP A 119 -7.58 22.52 -14.91
N VAL A 120 -7.48 21.23 -14.63
CA VAL A 120 -7.89 20.16 -15.52
C VAL A 120 -9.40 20.24 -15.66
N GLY A 121 -9.83 21.14 -16.54
CA GLY A 121 -11.09 21.12 -17.26
C GLY A 121 -12.33 20.74 -16.46
N LEU A 122 -12.76 21.59 -15.53
CA LEU A 122 -14.18 21.66 -15.13
C LEU A 122 -14.98 22.47 -16.16
N GLY A 123 -14.89 22.06 -17.42
CA GLY A 123 -15.74 22.53 -18.50
C GLY A 123 -17.07 21.80 -18.47
N GLY A 124 -18.09 22.38 -17.83
CA GLY A 124 -19.49 22.08 -18.12
C GLY A 124 -20.26 21.31 -17.04
N TRP A 125 -20.40 21.87 -15.84
CA TRP A 125 -21.46 21.45 -14.90
C TRP A 125 -22.40 22.61 -14.63
N ASN A 126 -23.23 22.90 -15.65
CA ASN A 126 -24.44 23.69 -15.46
C ASN A 126 -25.59 22.68 -15.27
N GLY A 127 -25.90 22.37 -14.02
CA GLY A 127 -26.94 21.40 -13.69
C GLY A 127 -27.03 21.18 -12.19
N GLY A 128 -27.99 21.84 -11.55
CA GLY A 128 -28.30 21.64 -10.14
C GLY A 128 -28.59 20.17 -9.84
N MET A 129 -27.72 19.56 -9.06
CA MET A 129 -27.98 18.30 -8.37
C MET A 129 -27.76 18.56 -6.89
N ALA A 130 -28.87 18.69 -6.17
CA ALA A 130 -28.88 18.65 -4.73
C ALA A 130 -28.23 17.33 -4.27
N PHE A 131 -27.17 17.42 -3.45
CA PHE A 131 -26.62 16.27 -2.75
C PHE A 131 -27.64 15.81 -1.68
N ASN A 132 -28.57 14.93 -2.07
CA ASN A 132 -29.29 14.11 -1.12
C ASN A 132 -28.36 12.97 -0.68
N LEU A 133 -27.57 13.21 0.37
CA LEU A 133 -26.96 12.15 1.15
C LEU A 133 -28.08 11.38 1.88
N LYS A 134 -28.61 10.36 1.21
CA LYS A 134 -29.48 9.38 1.84
C LYS A 134 -28.58 8.36 2.57
N ILE A 135 -28.31 8.63 3.84
CA ILE A 135 -27.71 7.67 4.75
C ILE A 135 -28.69 6.48 4.86
N PRO A 136 -28.30 5.24 4.52
CA PRO A 136 -29.12 4.08 4.86
C PRO A 136 -28.92 3.81 6.35
N SER A 137 -29.82 4.34 7.17
CA SER A 137 -30.05 3.87 8.53
C SER A 137 -31.13 2.80 8.46
N THR A 138 -30.71 1.54 8.49
CA THR A 138 -31.49 0.38 9.01
C THR A 138 -30.58 -0.85 8.93
N TYR A 139 -29.92 -1.15 10.04
CA TYR A 139 -29.43 -2.51 10.31
C TYR A 139 -30.50 -3.15 11.19
N GLU A 140 -31.41 -3.91 10.58
CA GLU A 140 -32.29 -4.81 11.32
C GLU A 140 -31.51 -6.08 11.67
N PHE A 141 -31.56 -6.42 12.95
CA PHE A 141 -30.89 -7.57 13.55
C PHE A 141 -31.83 -8.78 13.43
N GLU A 142 -31.60 -9.67 12.47
CA GLU A 142 -32.28 -10.97 12.40
C GLU A 142 -31.59 -11.99 13.33
N ALA A 143 -32.32 -12.42 14.36
CA ALA A 143 -31.93 -13.55 15.21
C ALA A 143 -32.22 -14.89 14.50
N PRO A 144 -31.40 -15.95 14.72
CA PRO A 144 -31.57 -17.22 14.02
C PRO A 144 -32.75 -18.02 14.59
N GLN A 145 -33.80 -18.22 13.79
CA GLN A 145 -34.85 -19.21 14.09
C GLN A 145 -34.41 -20.61 13.65
N ALA A 146 -34.44 -21.53 14.60
CA ALA A 146 -34.22 -22.95 14.41
C ALA A 146 -35.37 -23.63 13.65
N ALA A 147 -35.01 -24.65 12.88
CA ALA A 147 -35.85 -25.43 11.98
C ALA A 147 -37.00 -26.17 12.68
N TYR A 148 -38.22 -26.00 12.16
CA TYR A 148 -39.29 -27.00 12.21
C TYR A 148 -40.14 -26.94 10.92
N THR A 149 -40.36 -28.11 10.31
CA THR A 149 -41.14 -28.37 9.09
C THR A 149 -42.65 -28.52 9.37
N PRO A 150 -43.50 -28.48 8.31
CA PRO A 150 -44.84 -27.89 8.37
C PRO A 150 -45.97 -28.93 8.43
N THR A 151 -47.17 -28.49 8.85
CA THR A 151 -48.43 -29.14 8.48
C THR A 151 -49.58 -28.13 8.32
N SER A 152 -50.47 -28.50 7.40
CA SER A 152 -51.82 -27.98 7.10
C SER A 152 -51.96 -26.83 6.10
N ASP A 153 -52.23 -27.28 4.86
CA ASP A 153 -53.25 -26.71 3.97
C ASP A 153 -54.50 -26.24 4.72
N VAL A 154 -55.11 -25.13 4.25
CA VAL A 154 -56.53 -25.07 3.85
C VAL A 154 -56.93 -23.60 3.49
N LEU A 155 -57.41 -23.46 2.25
CA LEU A 155 -58.45 -22.56 1.72
C LEU A 155 -58.22 -21.07 1.37
N ARG A 156 -58.49 -20.83 0.06
CA ARG A 156 -59.27 -19.72 -0.57
C ARG A 156 -58.59 -18.35 -0.67
N ASP A 157 -58.15 -17.91 -1.85
CA ASP A 157 -58.92 -17.53 -3.06
C ASP A 157 -59.88 -16.35 -2.80
N ALA A 158 -59.45 -15.14 -3.19
CA ALA A 158 -60.29 -14.05 -3.72
C ALA A 158 -59.48 -12.75 -3.94
N SER A 159 -59.42 -12.36 -5.22
CA SER A 159 -59.75 -11.00 -5.71
C SER A 159 -58.70 -9.89 -5.68
N ASN A 160 -58.20 -9.62 -6.88
CA ASN A 160 -57.90 -8.28 -7.40
C ASN A 160 -58.94 -7.24 -6.97
N ALA A 161 -58.50 -6.20 -6.27
CA ALA A 161 -59.20 -4.93 -6.17
C ALA A 161 -58.18 -3.79 -6.24
N ALA A 162 -58.23 -3.03 -7.32
CA ALA A 162 -57.55 -1.75 -7.46
C ALA A 162 -58.15 -0.77 -6.44
N VAL A 163 -57.35 -0.32 -5.49
CA VAL A 163 -57.71 0.75 -4.55
C VAL A 163 -56.99 2.02 -4.96
N ASN A 164 -57.78 2.96 -5.45
CA ASN A 164 -57.39 4.37 -5.63
C ASN A 164 -56.99 4.96 -4.28
N HIS A 165 -55.74 5.40 -4.15
CA HIS A 165 -55.31 6.24 -3.03
C HIS A 165 -55.74 7.70 -3.26
N PRO A 166 -56.34 8.38 -2.27
CA PRO A 166 -56.52 9.83 -2.31
C PRO A 166 -55.19 10.56 -2.01
N PRO A 167 -54.98 11.78 -2.54
CA PRO A 167 -53.79 12.57 -2.26
C PRO A 167 -53.77 13.09 -0.81
N PRO A 168 -52.59 13.26 -0.19
CA PRO A 168 -52.47 13.78 1.17
C PRO A 168 -52.80 15.28 1.25
N PRO A 169 -53.28 15.77 2.40
CA PRO A 169 -53.67 17.17 2.58
C PRO A 169 -52.45 18.10 2.59
N GLN A 170 -52.59 19.23 1.89
CA GLN A 170 -51.64 20.33 1.88
C GLN A 170 -51.62 21.04 3.24
N SER A 171 -50.41 21.30 3.76
CA SER A 171 -50.18 22.05 5.00
C SER A 171 -50.34 23.56 4.77
N PRO A 172 -51.00 24.32 5.67
CA PRO A 172 -51.16 25.76 5.53
C PRO A 172 -50.12 26.47 6.40
N PHE A 173 -48.96 26.83 5.87
CA PHE A 173 -48.07 27.81 6.49
C PHE A 173 -47.31 28.59 5.42
N ASP A 174 -48.02 29.53 4.80
CA ASP A 174 -47.45 30.73 4.18
C ASP A 174 -48.16 31.93 4.81
N ALA A 175 -47.43 32.67 5.65
CA ALA A 175 -47.54 34.12 5.79
C ALA A 175 -46.67 34.62 6.95
N LEU A 176 -46.06 35.79 6.72
CA LEU A 176 -45.44 36.73 7.66
C LEU A 176 -43.90 36.65 7.78
N SER A 177 -43.24 37.28 6.80
CA SER A 177 -41.94 37.93 7.01
C SER A 177 -42.11 39.22 7.83
N PRO A 178 -41.28 39.49 8.86
CA PRO A 178 -41.13 40.82 9.42
C PRO A 178 -39.97 41.59 8.76
N PRO A 179 -40.07 42.93 8.67
CA PRO A 179 -39.07 43.77 8.03
C PRO A 179 -37.91 44.15 8.95
N GLY A 180 -36.79 44.51 8.30
CA GLY A 180 -35.50 44.99 8.78
C GLY A 180 -35.38 45.52 10.21
N LEU A 181 -34.38 44.99 10.91
CA LEU A 181 -33.70 45.68 12.00
C LEU A 181 -32.19 45.50 11.83
N ASP A 182 -31.50 46.62 11.64
CA ASP A 182 -30.06 46.75 11.79
C ASP A 182 -29.66 46.42 13.24
N THR A 183 -28.76 45.45 13.42
CA THR A 183 -27.98 45.29 14.66
C THR A 183 -26.50 45.16 14.31
N PRO A 184 -25.64 46.04 14.84
CA PRO A 184 -24.18 45.89 14.78
C PRO A 184 -23.70 44.90 15.86
N ASP A 185 -22.47 44.44 15.70
CA ASP A 185 -21.66 43.66 16.66
C ASP A 185 -21.97 42.15 16.75
N SER A 186 -21.37 41.38 15.83
CA SER A 186 -21.15 39.95 16.00
C SER A 186 -19.83 39.72 16.78
N PRO A 187 -19.86 39.15 18.00
CA PRO A 187 -18.70 38.99 18.87
C PRO A 187 -17.93 37.68 18.56
N TRP A 188 -17.74 37.38 17.27
CA TRP A 188 -16.96 36.24 16.82
C TRP A 188 -15.74 36.72 16.05
N THR A 189 -14.91 37.54 16.69
CA THR A 189 -13.49 37.57 16.37
C THR A 189 -12.86 36.35 17.05
N PRO A 190 -12.37 35.33 16.30
CA PRO A 190 -11.56 34.30 16.91
C PRO A 190 -10.33 34.99 17.47
N PHE A 191 -10.12 34.86 18.78
CA PHE A 191 -8.94 35.34 19.46
C PHE A 191 -7.69 34.85 18.70
N GLU A 192 -7.02 35.79 18.05
CA GLU A 192 -5.70 35.64 17.50
C GLU A 192 -4.73 35.59 18.68
N GLY A 193 -4.56 34.39 19.24
CA GLY A 193 -3.83 34.24 20.50
C GLY A 193 -3.61 32.79 20.86
N SER A 194 -2.35 32.39 20.73
CA SER A 194 -1.77 31.11 21.14
C SER A 194 -2.09 29.93 20.23
N ARG A 195 -1.16 29.71 19.29
CA ARG A 195 -0.79 28.37 18.84
C ARG A 195 -0.61 27.50 20.09
N GLN A 196 -1.63 26.73 20.46
CA GLN A 196 -1.37 25.53 21.25
C GLN A 196 -0.56 24.64 20.33
N VAL A 197 0.75 24.66 20.56
CA VAL A 197 1.67 23.59 20.23
C VAL A 197 0.94 22.31 20.58
N THR A 198 0.52 21.56 19.56
CA THR A 198 0.07 20.18 19.72
C THR A 198 1.09 19.49 20.60
N LEU A 199 0.66 19.12 21.80
CA LEU A 199 1.42 18.32 22.75
C LEU A 199 2.03 17.13 21.99
N PRO A 200 3.26 16.71 22.31
CA PRO A 200 4.00 15.76 21.52
C PRO A 200 3.16 14.50 21.32
N THR A 201 2.72 14.29 20.09
CA THR A 201 2.32 12.98 19.61
C THR A 201 3.45 12.04 19.99
N LEU A 202 3.13 11.04 20.81
CA LEU A 202 4.02 9.95 21.23
C LEU A 202 5.00 9.67 20.09
N ASN A 203 6.27 9.94 20.33
CA ASN A 203 7.20 10.14 19.23
C ASN A 203 7.38 8.81 18.48
N THR A 204 7.57 8.83 17.16
CA THR A 204 7.76 7.60 16.35
C THR A 204 8.79 6.65 16.95
N SER A 205 9.82 7.21 17.61
CA SER A 205 10.86 6.44 18.31
C SER A 205 10.33 5.67 19.51
N GLU A 206 9.47 6.25 20.35
CA GLU A 206 8.84 5.64 21.52
C GLU A 206 7.95 4.47 21.10
N LYS A 207 7.22 4.60 19.98
CA LYS A 207 6.43 3.49 19.43
C LYS A 207 7.32 2.34 18.96
N ILE A 208 8.41 2.65 18.27
CA ILE A 208 9.39 1.63 17.84
C ILE A 208 10.03 0.96 19.06
N GLU A 209 10.43 1.73 20.07
CA GLU A 209 11.00 1.23 21.32
C GLU A 209 10.00 0.36 22.09
N ALA A 210 8.72 0.75 22.14
CA ALA A 210 7.67 -0.06 22.74
C ALA A 210 7.52 -1.42 22.03
N ARG A 211 7.57 -1.46 20.70
CA ARG A 211 7.56 -2.73 19.94
C ARG A 211 8.78 -3.58 20.26
N TYR A 212 9.98 -2.99 20.34
CA TYR A 212 11.18 -3.73 20.73
C TYR A 212 11.12 -4.24 22.16
N SER A 213 10.55 -3.47 23.09
CA SER A 213 10.35 -3.89 24.47
C SER A 213 9.44 -5.13 24.55
N VAL A 214 8.34 -5.14 23.78
CA VAL A 214 7.47 -6.32 23.67
C VAL A 214 8.26 -7.53 23.12
N LEU A 215 9.02 -7.35 22.03
CA LEU A 215 9.79 -8.44 21.41
C LEU A 215 10.90 -8.97 22.32
N ALA A 216 11.63 -8.10 23.01
CA ALA A 216 12.71 -8.46 23.92
C ALA A 216 12.22 -9.24 25.16
N SER A 217 10.94 -9.08 25.51
CA SER A 217 10.30 -9.79 26.62
C SER A 217 9.86 -11.22 26.28
N LEU A 218 9.83 -11.59 25.00
CA LEU A 218 9.38 -12.90 24.57
C LEU A 218 10.39 -14.00 24.96
N PRO A 219 9.91 -15.22 25.28
CA PRO A 219 10.78 -16.34 25.62
C PRO A 219 11.46 -16.92 24.38
N LEU A 220 12.74 -17.27 24.53
CA LEU A 220 13.50 -18.00 23.51
C LEU A 220 13.38 -19.53 23.69
N PRO A 221 13.23 -20.29 22.60
CA PRO A 221 13.23 -21.74 22.65
C PRO A 221 14.65 -22.27 22.84
N SER A 222 14.79 -23.38 23.56
CA SER A 222 16.07 -24.10 23.66
C SER A 222 16.42 -24.74 22.31
N GLY A 223 17.65 -24.56 21.83
CA GLY A 223 18.14 -25.21 20.62
C GLY A 223 18.13 -24.36 19.35
N VAL A 224 17.88 -23.04 19.47
CA VAL A 224 18.31 -22.08 18.45
C VAL A 224 19.84 -22.10 18.42
N PRO A 225 20.48 -22.24 17.26
CA PRO A 225 21.94 -22.16 17.17
C PRO A 225 22.43 -20.81 17.69
N GLU A 226 23.42 -20.81 18.58
CA GLU A 226 24.14 -19.57 18.96
C GLU A 226 25.05 -19.09 17.80
N ASP A 227 25.37 -19.98 16.86
CA ASP A 227 26.24 -19.71 15.72
C ASP A 227 25.54 -18.88 14.63
N SER A 228 26.34 -18.09 13.91
CA SER A 228 25.88 -17.37 12.72
C SER A 228 25.30 -18.34 11.68
N LEU A 229 24.04 -18.12 11.30
CA LEU A 229 23.35 -18.92 10.29
C LEU A 229 24.09 -18.89 8.95
N THR A 230 24.27 -20.06 8.34
CA THR A 230 24.85 -20.18 7.00
C THR A 230 23.78 -19.87 5.95
N PRO A 231 24.04 -18.93 5.02
CA PRO A 231 23.08 -18.59 4.00
C PRO A 231 22.97 -19.68 2.92
N VAL A 232 21.76 -19.87 2.40
CA VAL A 232 21.49 -20.56 1.14
C VAL A 232 21.80 -19.60 -0.01
N LEU A 233 22.89 -19.87 -0.73
CA LEU A 233 23.31 -19.07 -1.88
C LEU A 233 22.57 -19.53 -3.14
N ILE A 234 21.68 -18.68 -3.65
CA ILE A 234 20.92 -18.95 -4.89
C ILE A 234 21.45 -18.01 -5.97
N PRO A 235 22.04 -18.52 -7.07
CA PRO A 235 22.58 -17.67 -8.11
C PRO A 235 21.43 -17.00 -8.91
N PRO A 236 21.60 -15.74 -9.35
CA PRO A 236 20.70 -15.14 -10.33
C PRO A 236 20.66 -15.98 -11.63
N PRO A 237 19.51 -16.07 -12.33
CA PRO A 237 18.24 -15.38 -12.08
C PRO A 237 17.24 -16.18 -11.21
N TYR A 238 17.70 -17.20 -10.48
CA TYR A 238 16.82 -18.09 -9.73
C TYR A 238 16.34 -17.44 -8.43
N THR A 239 15.12 -17.80 -8.01
CA THR A 239 14.49 -17.32 -6.78
C THR A 239 14.48 -18.39 -5.69
N LEU A 240 14.17 -18.00 -4.45
CA LEU A 240 13.93 -18.96 -3.36
C LEU A 240 12.80 -19.95 -3.71
N HIS A 241 11.75 -19.49 -4.40
CA HIS A 241 10.65 -20.35 -4.82
C HIS A 241 11.10 -21.38 -5.87
N ASP A 242 11.97 -21.00 -6.81
CA ASP A 242 12.57 -21.94 -7.78
C ASP A 242 13.35 -23.04 -7.05
N PHE A 243 14.22 -22.63 -6.11
CA PHE A 243 15.03 -23.54 -5.30
C PHE A 243 14.16 -24.48 -4.45
N ILE A 244 13.21 -23.96 -3.67
CA ILE A 244 12.29 -24.78 -2.87
C ILE A 244 11.45 -25.70 -3.75
N GLY A 245 11.14 -25.30 -4.98
CA GLY A 245 10.48 -26.13 -5.98
C GLY A 245 11.26 -27.38 -6.39
N THR A 246 12.59 -27.38 -6.25
CA THR A 246 13.45 -28.55 -6.55
C THR A 246 13.62 -29.52 -5.39
N THR A 247 13.17 -29.15 -4.18
CA THR A 247 13.19 -30.05 -3.03
C THR A 247 12.22 -31.22 -3.25
N SER A 248 12.54 -32.39 -2.71
CA SER A 248 11.71 -33.59 -2.83
C SER A 248 11.55 -34.32 -1.50
N GLY A 249 10.61 -35.26 -1.42
CA GLY A 249 10.39 -36.09 -0.23
C GLY A 249 10.04 -35.29 1.02
N LEU A 250 10.74 -35.59 2.12
CA LEU A 250 10.48 -35.02 3.44
C LEU A 250 10.68 -33.49 3.48
N LEU A 251 11.70 -32.97 2.80
CA LEU A 251 11.98 -31.53 2.76
C LEU A 251 10.82 -30.76 2.14
N ARG A 252 10.28 -31.26 1.04
CA ARG A 252 9.14 -30.62 0.36
C ARG A 252 7.89 -30.62 1.23
N TYR A 253 7.66 -31.71 1.96
CA TYR A 253 6.53 -31.83 2.89
C TYR A 253 6.63 -30.83 4.04
N GLN A 254 7.81 -30.67 4.63
CA GLN A 254 8.07 -29.70 5.72
C GLN A 254 7.90 -28.25 5.25
N LEU A 255 8.20 -27.97 3.97
CA LEU A 255 8.07 -26.64 3.35
C LEU A 255 6.69 -26.42 2.71
N GLY A 256 5.62 -27.08 3.19
CA GLY A 256 4.27 -26.89 2.64
C GLY A 256 3.72 -25.47 2.84
N ASN A 257 4.03 -24.84 3.97
CA ASN A 257 3.47 -23.56 4.42
C ASN A 257 4.56 -22.58 4.89
N TYR A 258 5.69 -22.52 4.20
CA TYR A 258 6.76 -21.60 4.58
C TYR A 258 6.38 -20.13 4.27
N ARG A 259 6.97 -19.21 5.03
CA ARG A 259 6.89 -17.77 4.79
C ARG A 259 8.23 -17.20 4.39
N VAL A 260 8.17 -16.11 3.64
CA VAL A 260 9.34 -15.41 3.11
C VAL A 260 9.27 -13.95 3.56
N PHE A 261 10.31 -13.51 4.24
CA PHE A 261 10.46 -12.16 4.75
C PHE A 261 11.51 -11.41 3.94
N GLN A 262 11.18 -10.17 3.58
CA GLN A 262 12.05 -9.27 2.86
C GLN A 262 12.71 -8.30 3.83
N GLN A 263 13.99 -7.99 3.61
CA GLN A 263 14.76 -7.02 4.40
C GLN A 263 14.05 -5.67 4.54
N SER A 264 13.44 -5.19 3.47
CA SER A 264 12.80 -3.87 3.43
C SER A 264 11.54 -3.75 4.28
N THR A 265 10.90 -4.86 4.65
CA THR A 265 9.63 -4.86 5.40
C THR A 265 9.71 -5.58 6.74
N THR A 266 10.88 -6.12 7.08
CA THR A 266 11.09 -6.92 8.30
C THR A 266 12.18 -6.28 9.14
N THR A 267 11.93 -6.16 10.44
CA THR A 267 12.86 -5.57 11.39
C THR A 267 13.04 -6.52 12.57
N TRP A 268 14.29 -6.82 12.90
CA TRP A 268 14.66 -7.69 14.00
C TRP A 268 14.91 -6.86 15.27
N CYS A 269 14.59 -7.42 16.43
CA CYS A 269 14.83 -6.77 17.71
C CYS A 269 16.35 -6.71 17.99
N PRO A 270 16.91 -5.55 18.34
CA PRO A 270 18.35 -5.41 18.56
C PRO A 270 18.83 -6.16 19.81
N ASP A 271 17.99 -6.30 20.82
CA ASP A 271 18.34 -7.00 22.07
C ASP A 271 18.20 -8.52 21.95
N ARG A 272 17.38 -8.99 21.00
CA ARG A 272 17.08 -10.40 20.73
C ARG A 272 16.81 -10.59 19.23
N GLU A 273 17.87 -10.79 18.46
CA GLU A 273 17.79 -10.86 16.99
C GLU A 273 16.95 -12.04 16.47
N GLU A 274 16.61 -13.01 17.32
CA GLU A 274 15.71 -14.12 17.00
C GLU A 274 14.25 -13.68 16.89
N HIS A 275 13.88 -12.53 17.47
CA HIS A 275 12.53 -11.97 17.42
C HIS A 275 12.50 -10.74 16.54
N GLY A 276 11.35 -10.49 15.92
CA GLY A 276 11.21 -9.34 15.02
C GLY A 276 9.77 -8.96 14.80
N TYR A 277 9.54 -8.06 13.86
CA TYR A 277 8.23 -7.82 13.30
C TYR A 277 8.37 -7.61 11.80
N TYR A 278 7.29 -7.83 11.07
CA TYR A 278 7.19 -7.44 9.67
C TYR A 278 5.95 -6.60 9.42
N LEU A 279 6.03 -5.78 8.38
CA LEU A 279 4.98 -4.88 7.94
C LEU A 279 4.20 -5.52 6.79
N ALA A 280 2.88 -5.51 6.88
CA ALA A 280 1.99 -6.04 5.84
C ALA A 280 0.86 -5.06 5.53
N PRO A 281 0.46 -4.88 4.26
CA PRO A 281 -0.68 -4.05 3.92
C PRO A 281 -1.99 -4.71 4.38
N LEU A 282 -2.88 -3.94 5.01
CA LEU A 282 -4.22 -4.43 5.41
C LEU A 282 -5.25 -4.42 4.28
N PHE A 283 -4.85 -3.98 3.10
CA PHE A 283 -5.73 -3.89 1.95
C PHE A 283 -4.98 -4.34 0.70
N LYS A 284 -5.70 -5.02 -0.19
CA LYS A 284 -5.22 -5.41 -1.51
C LYS A 284 -6.10 -4.76 -2.58
N CYS A 285 -5.47 -4.28 -3.64
CA CYS A 285 -6.14 -3.79 -4.82
C CYS A 285 -5.98 -4.81 -5.96
N SER A 286 -7.08 -5.34 -6.45
CA SER A 286 -7.11 -6.36 -7.50
C SER A 286 -7.83 -5.86 -8.75
N THR A 287 -7.47 -6.37 -9.92
CA THR A 287 -8.23 -6.11 -11.15
C THR A 287 -9.46 -7.02 -11.18
N ASN A 288 -10.63 -6.46 -11.46
CA ASN A 288 -11.84 -7.24 -11.59
C ASN A 288 -11.67 -8.25 -12.74
N PRO A 289 -11.85 -9.56 -12.52
CA PRO A 289 -11.64 -10.57 -13.56
C PRO A 289 -12.60 -10.42 -14.74
N ARG A 290 -13.77 -9.77 -14.54
CA ARG A 290 -14.78 -9.54 -15.58
C ARG A 290 -14.54 -8.25 -16.36
N VAL A 291 -13.85 -7.28 -15.77
CA VAL A 291 -13.66 -5.93 -16.35
C VAL A 291 -12.24 -5.46 -16.05
N THR A 292 -11.37 -5.47 -17.06
CA THR A 292 -9.93 -5.16 -16.91
C THR A 292 -9.65 -3.72 -16.47
N THR A 293 -10.60 -2.80 -16.68
CA THR A 293 -10.51 -1.39 -16.28
C THR A 293 -11.07 -1.11 -14.88
N ALA A 294 -11.78 -2.06 -14.29
CA ALA A 294 -12.35 -1.92 -12.95
C ALA A 294 -11.43 -2.56 -11.90
N HIS A 295 -11.28 -1.89 -10.77
CA HIS A 295 -10.45 -2.36 -9.66
C HIS A 295 -11.29 -2.53 -8.40
N ARG A 296 -10.92 -3.50 -7.57
CA ARG A 296 -11.59 -3.78 -6.29
C ARG A 296 -10.57 -3.69 -5.17
N TRP A 297 -10.93 -2.95 -4.14
CA TRP A 297 -10.26 -2.98 -2.85
C TRP A 297 -10.88 -4.06 -1.97
N ALA A 298 -10.05 -4.84 -1.32
CA ALA A 298 -10.45 -5.81 -0.32
C ALA A 298 -9.55 -5.65 0.90
N ALA A 299 -10.13 -5.69 2.10
CA ALA A 299 -9.36 -5.83 3.32
C ALA A 299 -8.70 -7.22 3.32
N ASP A 300 -7.44 -7.28 3.74
CA ASP A 300 -6.69 -8.51 3.92
C ASP A 300 -6.88 -9.01 5.35
N ASP A 301 -7.23 -10.28 5.50
CA ASP A 301 -7.43 -10.90 6.81
C ASP A 301 -6.10 -11.46 7.30
N VAL A 302 -5.25 -10.55 7.78
CA VAL A 302 -3.93 -10.90 8.30
C VAL A 302 -4.05 -11.80 9.54
N ASP A 303 -5.11 -11.59 10.33
CA ASP A 303 -5.35 -12.23 11.61
C ASP A 303 -5.66 -13.73 11.46
N ALA A 304 -6.37 -14.13 10.39
CA ALA A 304 -6.61 -15.54 10.06
C ALA A 304 -5.34 -16.37 9.90
N THR A 305 -4.18 -15.74 9.70
CA THR A 305 -2.91 -16.41 9.48
C THR A 305 -1.95 -16.34 10.67
N LEU A 306 -2.34 -15.68 11.76
CA LEU A 306 -1.48 -15.44 12.93
C LEU A 306 -1.32 -16.67 13.83
N ASP A 307 -2.31 -17.57 13.88
CA ASP A 307 -2.32 -18.68 14.83
C ASP A 307 -1.46 -19.89 14.42
N ILE A 308 -0.95 -19.91 13.19
CA ILE A 308 -0.28 -21.08 12.62
C ILE A 308 1.24 -20.84 12.65
N PRO A 309 2.02 -21.64 13.42
CA PRO A 309 3.47 -21.65 13.32
C PRO A 309 3.93 -21.99 11.90
N THR A 310 4.85 -21.20 11.36
CA THR A 310 5.37 -21.40 10.00
C THR A 310 6.89 -21.41 9.97
N GLU A 311 7.43 -22.24 9.08
CA GLU A 311 8.85 -22.22 8.71
C GLU A 311 9.14 -20.91 7.96
N CYS A 312 10.15 -20.15 8.37
CA CYS A 312 10.40 -18.81 7.85
C CYS A 312 11.77 -18.69 7.19
N PHE A 313 11.80 -17.94 6.09
CA PHE A 313 13.01 -17.55 5.39
C PHE A 313 13.13 -16.04 5.38
N PHE A 314 14.36 -15.54 5.50
CA PHE A 314 14.65 -14.12 5.48
C PHE A 314 15.70 -13.81 4.40
N ASN A 315 15.45 -12.78 3.59
CA ASN A 315 16.47 -12.25 2.69
C ASN A 315 17.25 -11.14 3.39
N LYS A 316 18.57 -11.24 3.42
CA LYS A 316 19.47 -10.18 3.86
C LYS A 316 20.60 -10.03 2.85
N ASP A 317 20.75 -8.83 2.28
CA ASP A 317 21.81 -8.49 1.33
C ASP A 317 21.88 -9.46 0.13
N GLY A 318 20.70 -9.87 -0.37
CA GLY A 318 20.56 -10.81 -1.48
C GLY A 318 20.85 -12.28 -1.13
N LYS A 319 21.11 -12.60 0.13
CA LYS A 319 21.33 -13.98 0.63
C LYS A 319 20.10 -14.46 1.40
N TRP A 320 19.79 -15.75 1.26
CA TRP A 320 18.63 -16.36 1.92
C TRP A 320 19.05 -17.10 3.18
N TYR A 321 18.37 -16.84 4.28
CA TYR A 321 18.59 -17.50 5.57
C TYR A 321 17.32 -18.24 5.96
N TYR A 322 17.46 -19.47 6.43
CA TYR A 322 16.38 -20.16 7.13
C TYR A 322 16.36 -19.64 8.56
N ALA A 323 15.31 -18.90 8.93
CA ALA A 323 15.22 -18.18 10.20
C ALA A 323 14.73 -19.07 11.35
N GLY A 324 13.99 -20.14 11.05
CA GLY A 324 13.40 -21.03 12.05
C GLY A 324 11.87 -21.10 11.95
N ILE A 325 11.24 -21.54 13.03
CA ILE A 325 9.79 -21.67 13.17
C ILE A 325 9.28 -20.50 13.99
N TYR A 326 8.38 -19.71 13.40
CA TYR A 326 7.83 -18.52 14.03
C TYR A 326 6.35 -18.64 14.30
N LYS A 327 5.92 -18.13 15.46
CA LYS A 327 4.53 -17.84 15.77
C LYS A 327 4.29 -16.33 15.57
N PRO A 328 3.49 -15.94 14.57
CA PRO A 328 3.13 -14.55 14.39
C PRO A 328 2.12 -14.08 15.43
N PHE A 329 2.11 -12.79 15.76
CA PHE A 329 1.13 -12.17 16.64
C PHE A 329 0.95 -10.69 16.30
N ARG A 330 -0.19 -10.09 16.70
CA ARG A 330 -0.50 -8.70 16.34
C ARG A 330 0.19 -7.71 17.28
N LEU A 331 0.90 -6.74 16.70
CA LEU A 331 1.38 -5.52 17.38
C LEU A 331 0.51 -4.32 17.00
N GLU A 332 0.78 -3.16 17.60
CA GLU A 332 0.12 -1.90 17.20
C GLU A 332 0.46 -1.56 15.74
N ASP A 333 -0.58 -1.41 14.92
CA ASP A 333 -0.51 -1.00 13.53
C ASP A 333 0.22 0.33 13.37
N LEU A 334 0.82 0.53 12.19
CA LEU A 334 1.51 1.78 11.90
C LEU A 334 0.50 2.92 11.78
N CYS A 335 0.78 4.01 12.47
CA CYS A 335 0.04 5.25 12.25
C CYS A 335 0.56 6.02 11.01
N SER A 336 -0.18 7.03 10.56
CA SER A 336 0.23 7.85 9.42
C SER A 336 1.56 8.57 9.65
N GLN A 337 1.90 8.92 10.89
CA GLN A 337 3.19 9.56 11.20
C GLN A 337 4.36 8.58 11.02
N GLU A 338 4.19 7.33 11.44
CA GLU A 338 5.19 6.28 11.24
C GLU A 338 5.37 5.95 9.76
N TRP A 339 4.26 5.96 8.98
CA TRP A 339 4.31 5.80 7.53
C TRP A 339 5.21 6.84 6.85
N GLU A 340 5.09 8.12 7.21
CA GLU A 340 5.94 9.19 6.67
C GLU A 340 7.43 9.05 7.07
N CYS A 341 7.72 8.29 8.13
CA CYS A 341 9.09 7.99 8.56
C CYS A 341 9.67 6.71 7.93
N LEU A 342 8.89 5.93 7.16
CA LEU A 342 9.38 4.73 6.51
C LEU A 342 10.40 5.06 5.41
N SER A 343 11.35 4.13 5.19
CA SER A 343 12.26 4.25 4.06
C SER A 343 11.49 4.17 2.73
N THR A 344 12.01 4.82 1.69
CA THR A 344 11.43 4.77 0.34
C THR A 344 11.34 3.34 -0.20
N GLU A 345 12.28 2.47 0.18
CA GLU A 345 12.28 1.05 -0.17
C GLU A 345 11.12 0.30 0.50
N THR A 346 10.94 0.48 1.81
CA THR A 346 9.86 -0.12 2.60
C THR A 346 8.49 0.31 2.06
N SER A 347 8.27 1.62 1.89
CA SER A 347 7.01 2.15 1.38
C SER A 347 6.72 1.65 -0.04
N SER A 348 7.75 1.60 -0.91
CA SER A 348 7.60 1.04 -2.26
C SER A 348 7.25 -0.45 -2.24
N ALA A 349 7.86 -1.24 -1.34
CA ALA A 349 7.55 -2.65 -1.18
C ALA A 349 6.09 -2.88 -0.77
N LEU A 350 5.61 -2.13 0.24
CA LEU A 350 4.22 -2.21 0.71
C LEU A 350 3.20 -1.78 -0.36
N ILE A 351 3.50 -0.73 -1.14
CA ILE A 351 2.66 -0.30 -2.26
C ILE A 351 2.62 -1.38 -3.36
N LYS A 352 3.78 -1.97 -3.71
CA LYS A 352 3.85 -3.07 -4.69
C LYS A 352 3.05 -4.27 -4.23
N GLU A 353 3.14 -4.62 -2.94
CA GLU A 353 2.40 -5.75 -2.37
C GLU A 353 0.89 -5.50 -2.34
N THR A 354 0.47 -4.26 -2.09
CA THR A 354 -0.93 -3.81 -2.19
C THR A 354 -1.48 -3.98 -3.60
N LEU A 355 -0.66 -3.70 -4.61
CA LEU A 355 -1.02 -3.74 -6.03
C LEU A 355 -0.68 -5.08 -6.72
N ALA A 356 -0.18 -6.07 -5.99
CA ALA A 356 0.34 -7.32 -6.58
C ALA A 356 -0.70 -8.11 -7.39
N ALA A 357 -1.98 -8.00 -7.04
CA ALA A 357 -3.08 -8.67 -7.74
C ALA A 357 -3.64 -7.84 -8.93
N ARG A 358 -3.02 -6.71 -9.28
CA ARG A 358 -3.37 -5.97 -10.49
C ARG A 358 -2.66 -6.53 -11.72
N LYS A 359 -3.38 -6.64 -12.82
CA LYS A 359 -2.82 -7.04 -14.12
C LYS A 359 -2.04 -5.91 -14.78
N ASN A 360 -2.43 -4.66 -14.50
CA ASN A 360 -1.82 -3.45 -15.04
C ASN A 360 -1.55 -2.48 -13.89
N THR A 361 -0.27 -2.20 -13.63
CA THR A 361 0.16 -1.23 -12.63
C THR A 361 0.92 -0.13 -13.35
N SER A 362 0.32 1.06 -13.44
CA SER A 362 0.98 2.25 -13.98
C SER A 362 1.67 3.06 -12.88
N PRO A 363 2.65 3.93 -13.20
CA PRO A 363 3.24 4.85 -12.23
C PRO A 363 2.20 5.70 -11.49
N GLN A 364 1.12 6.11 -12.19
CA GLN A 364 0.00 6.84 -11.60
C GLN A 364 -0.67 6.04 -10.46
N ASN A 365 -0.86 4.73 -10.61
CA ASN A 365 -1.47 3.91 -9.56
C ASN A 365 -0.58 3.76 -8.33
N ILE A 366 0.74 3.74 -8.52
CA ILE A 366 1.70 3.71 -7.42
C ILE A 366 1.60 5.03 -6.63
N TYR A 367 1.56 6.16 -7.34
CA TYR A 367 1.41 7.49 -6.73
C TYR A 367 0.08 7.60 -5.95
N GLU A 368 -1.05 7.28 -6.56
CA GLU A 368 -2.37 7.31 -5.91
C GLU A 368 -2.41 6.43 -4.65
N THR A 369 -1.84 5.22 -4.72
CA THR A 369 -1.79 4.30 -3.58
C THR A 369 -0.92 4.86 -2.45
N SER A 370 0.20 5.50 -2.78
CA SER A 370 1.04 6.21 -1.80
C SER A 370 0.25 7.32 -1.09
N GLN A 371 -0.51 8.13 -1.83
CA GLN A 371 -1.33 9.19 -1.26
C GLN A 371 -2.40 8.66 -0.31
N LEU A 372 -2.98 7.49 -0.60
CA LEU A 372 -3.97 6.86 0.28
C LEU A 372 -3.35 6.40 1.61
N TYR A 373 -2.10 5.92 1.62
CA TYR A 373 -1.38 5.62 2.85
C TYR A 373 -1.04 6.88 3.65
N SER A 374 -0.47 7.90 3.01
CA SER A 374 -0.17 9.20 3.65
C SER A 374 -1.41 9.86 4.25
N ALA A 375 -2.57 9.72 3.58
CA ALA A 375 -3.84 10.20 4.09
C ALA A 375 -4.38 9.39 5.27
N GLY A 376 -3.88 8.16 5.51
CA GLY A 376 -4.36 7.21 6.52
C GLY A 376 -5.59 6.39 6.08
N ALA A 377 -5.95 6.45 4.79
CA ALA A 377 -7.06 5.67 4.23
C ALA A 377 -6.70 4.18 4.08
N LEU A 378 -5.42 3.89 3.77
CA LEU A 378 -4.85 2.55 3.84
C LEU A 378 -4.02 2.41 5.11
N LYS A 379 -4.04 1.22 5.69
CA LYS A 379 -3.32 0.89 6.93
C LYS A 379 -2.29 -0.20 6.68
N VAL A 380 -1.26 -0.20 7.52
CA VAL A 380 -0.20 -1.22 7.53
C VAL A 380 -0.25 -1.93 8.87
N ALA A 381 -0.46 -3.24 8.82
CA ALA A 381 -0.36 -4.11 9.99
C ALA A 381 1.09 -4.24 10.42
N CYS A 382 1.32 -4.19 11.73
CA CYS A 382 2.59 -4.57 12.33
C CYS A 382 2.43 -5.97 12.95
N ILE A 383 3.12 -6.96 12.39
CA ILE A 383 3.01 -8.35 12.82
C ILE A 383 4.30 -8.76 13.52
N GLY A 384 4.21 -8.99 14.82
CA GLY A 384 5.28 -9.53 15.64
C GLY A 384 5.59 -10.97 15.26
N LEU A 385 6.87 -11.34 15.35
CA LEU A 385 7.44 -12.63 15.01
C LEU A 385 8.15 -13.20 16.24
N GLN A 386 7.49 -14.15 16.91
CA GLN A 386 8.11 -14.90 17.99
C GLN A 386 8.79 -16.15 17.42
N CYS A 387 10.10 -16.26 17.58
CA CYS A 387 10.80 -17.52 17.31
C CYS A 387 10.39 -18.53 18.39
N ILE A 388 9.80 -19.65 17.98
CA ILE A 388 9.34 -20.71 18.89
C ILE A 388 10.07 -22.04 18.65
N GLY A 389 10.95 -22.11 17.65
CA GLY A 389 11.83 -23.25 17.45
C GLY A 389 12.72 -23.10 16.23
N PHE A 390 13.60 -24.08 16.04
CA PHE A 390 14.49 -24.16 14.89
C PHE A 390 14.60 -25.60 14.41
N ASN A 391 14.21 -25.87 13.17
CA ASN A 391 14.21 -27.22 12.61
C ASN A 391 15.61 -27.56 12.05
N ASN A 392 16.49 -28.06 12.92
CA ASN A 392 17.86 -28.42 12.58
C ASN A 392 17.96 -29.43 11.41
N THR A 393 17.03 -30.38 11.32
CA THR A 393 17.00 -31.37 10.23
C THR A 393 16.66 -30.71 8.90
N LEU A 394 15.65 -29.85 8.86
CA LEU A 394 15.30 -29.09 7.68
C LEU A 394 16.44 -28.16 7.25
N TYR A 395 17.03 -27.42 8.20
CA TYR A 395 18.16 -26.52 7.95
C TYR A 395 19.33 -27.23 7.28
N ARG A 396 19.80 -28.34 7.85
CA ARG A 396 20.90 -29.13 7.27
C ARG A 396 20.54 -29.69 5.90
N GLY A 397 19.33 -30.23 5.75
CA GLY A 397 18.87 -30.75 4.47
C GLY A 397 18.76 -29.66 3.38
N LEU A 398 18.38 -28.44 3.74
CA LEU A 398 18.38 -27.29 2.83
C LEU A 398 19.78 -26.92 2.36
N LEU A 399 20.77 -26.91 3.26
CA LEU A 399 22.16 -26.61 2.91
C LEU A 399 22.77 -27.70 2.02
N GLU A 400 22.54 -28.98 2.35
CA GLU A 400 22.98 -30.12 1.53
C GLU A 400 22.36 -30.07 0.14
N HIS A 401 21.06 -29.76 0.05
CA HIS A 401 20.36 -29.63 -1.22
C HIS A 401 20.87 -28.44 -2.04
N ALA A 402 21.16 -27.30 -1.40
CA ALA A 402 21.75 -26.14 -2.08
C ALA A 402 23.15 -26.44 -2.65
N ALA A 403 23.97 -27.20 -1.90
CA ALA A 403 25.26 -27.68 -2.40
C ALA A 403 25.07 -28.59 -3.63
N LEU A 404 24.10 -29.51 -3.60
CA LEU A 404 23.76 -30.37 -4.73
C LEU A 404 23.29 -29.57 -5.96
N CYS A 405 22.41 -28.58 -5.78
CA CYS A 405 21.99 -27.68 -6.85
C CYS A 405 23.17 -26.91 -7.46
N THR A 406 24.13 -26.48 -6.63
CA THR A 406 25.35 -25.81 -7.08
C THR A 406 26.20 -26.74 -7.95
N HIS A 407 26.38 -28.00 -7.55
CA HIS A 407 27.16 -28.97 -8.33
C HIS A 407 26.47 -29.42 -9.63
N THR A 408 25.14 -29.53 -9.62
CA THR A 408 24.37 -30.05 -10.76
C THR A 408 23.86 -28.97 -11.71
N GLY A 409 23.83 -27.70 -11.28
CA GLY A 409 23.20 -26.59 -12.01
C GLY A 409 21.67 -26.64 -12.03
N LYS A 410 21.04 -27.59 -11.33
CA LYS A 410 19.58 -27.79 -11.33
C LYS A 410 18.90 -26.94 -10.26
N TRP A 411 18.66 -25.66 -10.57
CA TRP A 411 18.05 -24.68 -9.65
C TRP A 411 16.54 -24.49 -9.81
N ARG A 412 15.96 -25.07 -10.87
CA ARG A 412 14.52 -25.01 -11.14
C ARG A 412 14.06 -26.37 -11.64
N MET A 413 12.88 -26.79 -11.21
CA MET A 413 12.22 -27.96 -11.81
C MET A 413 11.84 -27.63 -13.25
N PRO A 414 12.12 -28.49 -14.25
CA PRO A 414 11.69 -28.26 -15.61
C PRO A 414 10.16 -28.07 -15.65
N THR A 415 9.72 -26.83 -15.78
CA THR A 415 8.33 -26.43 -15.95
C THR A 415 7.88 -26.86 -17.33
N GLY A 416 7.55 -28.14 -17.49
CA GLY A 416 7.07 -28.69 -18.74
C GLY A 416 7.48 -30.13 -18.97
N GLY A 417 6.54 -31.05 -18.71
CA GLY A 417 6.59 -32.40 -19.23
C GLY A 417 6.71 -33.48 -18.16
N TYR A 418 5.56 -33.87 -17.60
CA TYR A 418 5.30 -35.31 -17.45
C TYR A 418 5.21 -35.91 -18.87
N ASN A 419 6.33 -35.97 -19.58
CA ASN A 419 6.47 -36.83 -20.74
C ASN A 419 7.43 -37.92 -20.29
N SER A 420 6.88 -38.91 -19.60
CA SER A 420 7.49 -40.20 -19.35
C SER A 420 7.69 -40.92 -20.68
N ASN A 421 8.67 -40.47 -21.45
CA ASN A 421 9.24 -41.20 -22.56
C ASN A 421 10.76 -41.18 -22.39
N ILE A 422 11.21 -41.92 -21.37
CA ILE A 422 12.54 -42.51 -21.37
C ILE A 422 12.49 -43.59 -22.46
N SER A 423 12.84 -43.20 -23.68
CA SER A 423 13.31 -44.16 -24.67
C SER A 423 14.71 -44.61 -24.23
N PRO A 424 14.94 -45.91 -24.00
CA PRO A 424 16.27 -46.42 -23.73
C PRO A 424 17.02 -46.45 -25.05
N SER A 425 18.18 -45.78 -25.13
CA SER A 425 19.13 -46.02 -26.22
C SER A 425 20.36 -46.77 -25.67
N PRO A 426 20.93 -47.71 -26.44
CA PRO A 426 21.74 -48.81 -25.91
C PRO A 426 23.23 -48.50 -25.98
N GLY A 427 24.02 -49.02 -25.02
CA GLY A 427 25.47 -48.98 -25.10
C GLY A 427 26.19 -49.62 -23.91
N LEU A 428 26.42 -50.93 -24.02
CA LEU A 428 27.61 -51.71 -23.57
C LEU A 428 28.18 -51.37 -22.18
N GLY A 429 28.18 -52.21 -21.14
CA GLY A 429 28.08 -53.66 -21.03
C GLY A 429 29.15 -54.12 -20.03
N LEU A 430 28.75 -54.81 -18.94
CA LEU A 430 29.51 -55.88 -18.24
C LEU A 430 28.70 -56.41 -17.02
N ALA A 431 28.15 -57.61 -17.22
CA ALA A 431 27.86 -58.74 -16.31
C ALA A 431 27.40 -58.53 -14.83
N SER A 432 26.11 -58.82 -14.57
CA SER A 432 25.46 -59.84 -13.68
C SER A 432 26.05 -60.29 -12.32
N PRO A 433 25.25 -60.95 -11.40
CA PRO A 433 23.77 -61.09 -11.36
C PRO A 433 23.08 -61.00 -9.95
N ALA A 434 21.74 -60.89 -10.02
CA ALA A 434 20.68 -61.55 -9.21
C ALA A 434 20.34 -61.13 -7.76
N ALA A 435 19.06 -60.75 -7.60
CA ALA A 435 18.05 -61.08 -6.56
C ALA A 435 17.32 -59.80 -6.10
N GLY A 436 16.00 -59.65 -6.08
CA GLY A 436 14.84 -60.48 -6.38
C GLY A 436 13.61 -59.81 -5.73
N GLY A 437 12.44 -59.85 -6.39
CA GLY A 437 11.12 -59.44 -5.85
C GLY A 437 10.88 -57.93 -5.71
N THR A 438 9.67 -57.37 -5.86
CA THR A 438 8.35 -57.94 -6.07
C THR A 438 7.45 -56.83 -6.61
N THR A 439 6.68 -57.14 -7.64
CA THR A 439 5.65 -56.30 -8.26
C THR A 439 4.46 -56.13 -7.30
N TRP A 440 4.00 -54.89 -7.10
CA TRP A 440 2.67 -54.61 -6.54
C TRP A 440 1.89 -53.75 -7.54
N SER A 441 0.86 -54.36 -8.12
CA SER A 441 -0.14 -53.76 -8.98
C SER A 441 -1.45 -53.65 -8.20
N GLY A 442 -2.08 -52.48 -8.23
CA GLY A 442 -3.40 -52.23 -7.65
C GLY A 442 -4.02 -50.95 -8.21
N PRO A 443 -5.36 -50.85 -8.32
CA PRO A 443 -6.01 -50.46 -9.57
C PRO A 443 -6.65 -49.07 -9.58
N GLY A 444 -7.05 -48.65 -10.79
CA GLY A 444 -7.44 -47.29 -11.16
C GLY A 444 -8.77 -46.77 -10.60
N SER A 445 -8.97 -45.48 -10.84
CA SER A 445 -10.28 -44.82 -10.99
C SER A 445 -10.09 -43.43 -11.66
N PRO A 446 -11.15 -42.86 -12.28
CA PRO A 446 -11.12 -42.48 -13.68
C PRO A 446 -10.88 -40.99 -13.96
N ALA A 447 -10.48 -40.75 -15.21
CA ALA A 447 -10.33 -39.45 -15.85
C ALA A 447 -11.68 -38.76 -16.12
N ASN A 448 -11.69 -37.43 -16.04
CA ASN A 448 -12.66 -36.56 -16.73
C ASN A 448 -11.87 -35.57 -17.59
N PRO A 449 -12.16 -35.44 -18.91
CA PRO A 449 -11.52 -34.47 -19.78
C PRO A 449 -12.38 -33.21 -19.87
N MET A 450 -11.82 -32.03 -19.57
CA MET A 450 -12.36 -30.77 -20.08
C MET A 450 -11.46 -30.21 -21.17
N LEU A 451 -12.06 -30.10 -22.34
CA LEU A 451 -11.57 -29.51 -23.57
C LEU A 451 -11.33 -28.00 -23.38
N SER A 452 -10.14 -27.54 -23.77
CA SER A 452 -9.86 -26.13 -24.08
C SER A 452 -9.96 -25.92 -25.59
N PRO A 453 -10.49 -24.78 -26.07
CA PRO A 453 -10.63 -24.49 -27.49
C PRO A 453 -9.30 -24.05 -28.14
N PRO A 454 -9.15 -24.17 -29.48
CA PRO A 454 -7.89 -23.96 -30.18
C PRO A 454 -7.55 -22.46 -30.34
N GLN A 455 -6.27 -22.13 -30.15
CA GLN A 455 -5.71 -20.83 -30.56
C GLN A 455 -5.50 -20.82 -32.08
N VAL A 456 -6.04 -19.80 -32.73
CA VAL A 456 -5.78 -19.45 -34.14
C VAL A 456 -4.44 -18.72 -34.20
N GLN A 457 -3.45 -19.32 -34.85
CA GLN A 457 -2.20 -18.64 -35.24
C GLN A 457 -2.47 -17.77 -36.48
N ALA A 458 -2.37 -16.46 -36.32
CA ALA A 458 -2.27 -15.54 -37.44
C ALA A 458 -0.81 -15.39 -37.86
N ALA A 459 -0.51 -15.84 -39.07
CA ALA A 459 0.75 -15.60 -39.77
C ALA A 459 0.90 -14.10 -40.06
N ASN A 460 2.04 -13.51 -39.70
CA ASN A 460 2.41 -12.17 -40.14
C ASN A 460 3.51 -12.26 -41.21
N VAL A 461 3.14 -11.76 -42.38
CA VAL A 461 3.94 -11.66 -43.60
C VAL A 461 5.06 -10.65 -43.40
N GLY A 462 6.29 -11.07 -43.68
CA GLY A 462 7.46 -10.20 -43.71
C GLY A 462 7.45 -9.29 -44.95
N VAL A 463 7.72 -8.01 -44.72
CA VAL A 463 8.15 -7.07 -45.77
C VAL A 463 9.48 -6.49 -45.32
N GLY A 464 10.53 -6.85 -46.05
CA GLY A 464 11.88 -6.36 -45.82
C GLY A 464 12.03 -4.89 -46.21
N VAL A 465 12.83 -4.16 -45.43
CA VAL A 465 13.34 -2.84 -45.80
C VAL A 465 14.86 -2.82 -45.60
N ILE A 466 15.49 -2.23 -46.60
CA ILE A 466 16.89 -2.21 -46.99
C ILE A 466 17.76 -1.44 -45.97
N GLY A 467 18.99 -1.93 -45.78
CA GLY A 467 19.96 -1.44 -44.82
C GLY A 467 20.57 -0.06 -45.11
N ARG A 468 21.11 0.54 -44.04
CA ARG A 468 22.04 1.67 -44.07
C ARG A 468 23.24 1.39 -43.13
N PRO A 469 24.44 1.92 -43.46
CA PRO A 469 25.72 1.55 -42.82
C PRO A 469 25.97 2.26 -41.48
N PRO A 470 26.96 1.79 -40.69
CA PRO A 470 27.15 2.22 -39.30
C PRO A 470 27.83 3.59 -39.21
N THR A 471 27.30 4.47 -38.38
CA THR A 471 27.94 5.73 -37.98
C THR A 471 28.51 5.60 -36.57
N SER A 472 29.81 5.89 -36.49
CA SER A 472 30.64 6.28 -35.36
C SER A 472 29.99 6.42 -33.97
N GLN A 473 30.52 5.65 -33.01
CA GLN A 473 30.39 5.85 -31.57
C GLN A 473 30.81 7.27 -31.14
N PRO A 474 30.00 7.99 -30.36
CA PRO A 474 30.47 9.09 -29.53
C PRO A 474 31.07 8.56 -28.21
N PRO A 475 32.05 9.28 -27.61
CA PRO A 475 32.78 8.83 -26.43
C PRO A 475 31.91 8.85 -25.17
N THR A 476 32.10 7.81 -24.34
CA THR A 476 31.50 7.62 -23.03
C THR A 476 31.92 8.74 -22.07
N PRO A 477 30.99 9.48 -21.44
CA PRO A 477 31.34 10.39 -20.36
C PRO A 477 31.66 9.60 -19.09
N THR A 478 32.92 9.68 -18.66
CA THR A 478 33.40 9.20 -17.37
C THR A 478 32.80 10.06 -16.26
N TYR A 479 31.70 9.61 -15.67
CA TYR A 479 31.18 10.22 -14.44
C TYR A 479 32.01 9.76 -13.25
N ARG A 480 32.74 10.73 -12.69
CA ARG A 480 33.46 10.63 -11.42
C ARG A 480 32.40 10.67 -10.31
N ILE A 481 32.07 9.52 -9.74
CA ILE A 481 31.18 9.42 -8.57
C ILE A 481 31.93 10.05 -7.40
N LEU A 482 31.50 11.24 -6.99
CA LEU A 482 31.82 11.80 -5.69
C LEU A 482 31.10 10.94 -4.65
N GLN A 483 31.89 10.20 -3.86
CA GLN A 483 31.45 9.59 -2.61
C GLN A 483 30.93 10.70 -1.70
N HIS A 484 29.61 10.87 -1.65
CA HIS A 484 28.97 11.48 -0.49
C HIS A 484 28.80 10.39 0.56
N GLY A 485 29.47 10.59 1.69
CA GLY A 485 29.50 9.67 2.82
C GLY A 485 28.10 9.33 3.30
N ALA A 486 27.81 8.03 3.36
CA ALA A 486 26.76 7.51 4.20
C ALA A 486 27.14 7.86 5.65
N HIS A 487 26.29 8.64 6.32
CA HIS A 487 26.34 8.73 7.77
C HIS A 487 25.94 7.36 8.32
N GLU A 488 26.94 6.59 8.70
CA GLU A 488 26.78 5.42 9.56
C GLU A 488 26.13 5.89 10.87
N PHE A 489 24.89 5.47 11.11
CA PHE A 489 24.35 5.37 12.46
C PHE A 489 25.10 4.22 13.15
N SER A 490 26.28 4.55 13.69
CA SER A 490 27.03 3.67 14.57
C SER A 490 26.34 3.66 15.93
N ALA A 491 25.56 2.60 16.19
CA ALA A 491 25.14 2.24 17.53
C ALA A 491 26.38 1.74 18.29
N ASN A 492 27.05 2.69 18.94
CA ASN A 492 28.17 2.45 19.82
C ASN A 492 27.65 1.81 21.13
N CYS A 493 27.47 0.50 21.16
CA CYS A 493 27.19 -0.24 22.40
C CYS A 493 28.49 -0.39 23.19
N GLY A 494 28.58 0.40 24.25
CA GLY A 494 29.77 0.55 25.09
C GLY A 494 30.18 -0.73 25.81
N GLU A 495 31.50 -0.87 25.90
CA GLU A 495 32.21 -1.65 26.91
C GLU A 495 31.66 -1.31 28.30
N ARG A 496 31.08 -2.30 29.00
CA ARG A 496 30.90 -2.23 30.46
C ARG A 496 31.99 -3.04 31.13
N LEU A 497 32.91 -2.28 31.72
CA LEU A 497 33.90 -2.68 32.71
C LEU A 497 33.29 -3.55 33.81
N SER A 498 33.86 -4.73 33.97
CA SER A 498 33.86 -5.49 35.21
C SER A 498 34.50 -4.66 36.33
N GLY A 499 33.74 -4.37 37.39
CA GLY A 499 34.21 -3.71 38.60
C GLY A 499 33.58 -4.38 39.83
N ALA A 500 34.44 -4.82 40.74
CA ALA A 500 34.16 -5.64 41.91
C ALA A 500 33.21 -5.02 42.95
N THR A 501 32.37 -5.86 43.57
CA THR A 501 32.39 -6.21 45.00
C THR A 501 31.52 -7.41 45.29
#